data_AF-A0A846H2T3-F1
#
_entry.id   AF-A0A846H2T3-F1
#
_cell.length_a   1.000
_cell.length_b   1.000
_cell.length_c   1.000
_cell.angle_alpha   90.00
_cell.angle_beta   90.00
_cell.angle_gamma   90.00
#
_symmetry.space_group_name_H-M   'P 1'
#
loop_
_entity.id
_entity.type
_entity.pdbx_description
1 polymer ?
#
loop_
_entity_poly.entity_id
_entity_poly.type
_entity_poly.pdbx_seq_one_letter_code
_entity_poly.pdbx_strand_id
1 'polypeptide(L)'
;MINSICTTTIKTINQTHDSSGSLIVFGVMEFHYRSKEGPTADEIPYRSKGAPAVIINELGEATLGTAIGFIDLQTDDRGTYKEKIATFVIRQFAPSSANPSERFNPKVQKPETPDFAKELVEVDDSVADENKDQADEIPF
;
A
#
# COMPACT_ATOMS: atom_id res chain seq x y z
N MET A 1 11.14 16.97 1.37
CA MET A 1 11.14 15.61 0.77
C MET A 1 9.92 14.90 1.32
N ILE A 2 8.98 14.52 0.47
CA ILE A 2 7.74 13.86 0.90
C ILE A 2 8.04 12.37 1.00
N ASN A 3 7.83 11.80 2.20
CA ASN A 3 7.96 10.36 2.38
C ASN A 3 6.67 9.69 1.88
N SER A 4 6.85 8.64 1.10
CA SER A 4 5.80 7.77 0.62
C SER A 4 5.95 6.41 1.28
N ILE A 5 4.81 5.82 1.65
CA ILE A 5 4.72 4.46 2.17
C ILE A 5 3.99 3.65 1.11
N CYS A 6 4.61 2.57 0.65
CA CYS A 6 4.01 1.69 -0.34
C CYS A 6 4.20 0.22 0.04
N THR A 7 3.21 -0.60 -0.32
CA THR A 7 3.40 -2.06 -0.31
C THR A 7 4.06 -2.43 -1.63
N THR A 8 5.21 -3.09 -1.56
CA THR A 8 6.04 -3.37 -2.74
C THR A 8 6.51 -4.81 -2.77
N THR A 9 6.62 -5.35 -3.98
CA THR A 9 7.31 -6.60 -4.27
C THR A 9 8.64 -6.27 -4.94
N ILE A 10 9.75 -6.78 -4.43
CA ILE A 10 11.06 -6.63 -5.07
C ILE A 10 11.13 -7.62 -6.23
N LYS A 11 11.22 -7.14 -7.48
CA LYS A 11 11.18 -7.99 -8.68
C LYS A 11 12.56 -8.45 -9.09
N THR A 12 13.53 -7.54 -9.09
CA THR A 12 14.92 -7.82 -9.47
C THR A 12 15.89 -7.18 -8.48
N ILE A 13 17.01 -7.84 -8.22
CA ILE A 13 18.05 -7.33 -7.32
C ILE A 13 19.40 -7.32 -8.02
N ASN A 14 19.95 -6.13 -8.18
CA ASN A 14 21.37 -5.90 -8.43
C ASN A 14 22.01 -5.30 -7.18
N GLN A 15 23.31 -5.54 -7.00
CA GLN A 15 24.05 -5.03 -5.85
C GLN A 15 25.37 -4.36 -6.26
N THR A 16 25.75 -3.35 -5.49
CA THR A 16 27.06 -2.70 -5.55
C THR A 16 27.44 -2.16 -4.17
N HIS A 17 28.63 -1.58 -4.05
CA HIS A 17 29.07 -0.91 -2.83
C HIS A 17 29.42 0.53 -3.15
N ASP A 18 29.17 1.44 -2.20
CA ASP A 18 29.68 2.80 -2.32
C ASP A 18 31.16 2.88 -1.93
N SER A 19 31.75 4.08 -2.07
CA SER A 19 33.14 4.33 -1.71
C SER A 19 33.45 4.13 -0.22
N SER A 20 32.43 4.06 0.64
CA SER A 20 32.58 3.78 2.07
C SER A 20 32.38 2.30 2.42
N GLY A 21 32.12 1.44 1.43
CA GLY A 21 31.84 0.01 1.61
C GLY A 21 30.39 -0.29 2.03
N SER A 22 29.48 0.69 1.98
CA SER A 22 28.07 0.46 2.26
C SER A 22 27.39 -0.27 1.09
N LEU A 23 26.66 -1.35 1.40
CA LEU A 23 25.86 -2.06 0.41
C LEU A 23 24.77 -1.15 -0.18
N ILE A 24 24.68 -1.16 -1.51
CA ILE A 24 23.61 -0.56 -2.29
C ILE A 24 22.95 -1.67 -3.08
N VAL A 25 21.64 -1.79 -2.95
CA VAL A 25 20.82 -2.65 -3.82
C VAL A 25 19.91 -1.79 -4.69
N PHE A 26 19.72 -2.20 -5.92
CA PHE A 26 18.91 -1.49 -6.90
C PHE A 26 18.33 -2.47 -7.93
N GLY A 27 17.24 -2.08 -8.55
CA GLY A 27 16.54 -2.95 -9.50
C GLY A 27 15.16 -2.40 -9.78
N VAL A 28 14.23 -3.30 -10.05
CA VAL A 28 12.82 -2.96 -10.28
C VAL A 28 11.99 -3.48 -9.11
N MET A 29 11.09 -2.62 -8.62
CA MET A 29 10.08 -3.01 -7.65
C MET A 29 8.69 -2.79 -8.25
N GLU A 30 7.76 -3.64 -7.85
CA GLU A 30 6.35 -3.52 -8.17
C GLU A 30 5.63 -2.91 -6.97
N PHE A 31 4.84 -1.86 -7.17
CA PHE A 31 4.02 -1.25 -6.13
C PHE A 31 2.54 -1.39 -6.47
N HIS A 32 1.73 -1.58 -5.44
CA HIS A 32 0.31 -1.83 -5.60
C HIS A 32 -0.51 -0.63 -5.11
N TYR A 33 -1.53 -0.26 -5.88
CA TYR A 33 -2.46 0.82 -5.56
C TYR A 33 -3.88 0.48 -6.01
N ARG A 34 -4.86 1.29 -5.58
CA ARG A 34 -6.25 1.17 -6.06
C ARG A 34 -6.51 2.22 -7.13
N SER A 35 -6.78 1.77 -8.34
CA SER A 35 -7.30 2.60 -9.42
C SER A 35 -8.83 2.57 -9.42
N LYS A 36 -9.46 3.31 -10.35
CA LYS A 36 -10.91 3.25 -10.57
C LYS A 36 -11.38 1.87 -11.05
N GLU A 37 -10.49 1.09 -11.66
CA GLU A 37 -10.78 -0.21 -12.24
C GLU A 37 -10.51 -1.36 -11.26
N GLY A 38 -9.88 -1.08 -10.11
CA GLY A 38 -9.62 -2.04 -9.06
C GLY A 38 -8.18 -1.99 -8.53
N PRO A 39 -7.72 -3.04 -7.84
CA PRO A 39 -6.32 -3.19 -7.47
C PRO A 39 -5.44 -3.26 -8.72
N THR A 40 -4.44 -2.38 -8.81
CA THR A 40 -3.50 -2.27 -9.92
C THR A 40 -2.07 -2.36 -9.37
N ALA A 41 -1.17 -2.93 -10.17
CA ALA A 41 0.26 -3.02 -9.87
C ALA A 41 1.04 -2.36 -11.00
N ASP A 42 1.98 -1.49 -10.64
CA ASP A 42 2.91 -0.85 -11.57
C ASP A 42 4.35 -1.07 -11.11
N GLU A 43 5.29 -0.93 -12.04
CA GLU A 43 6.71 -1.10 -11.79
C GLU A 43 7.44 0.23 -11.76
N ILE A 44 8.44 0.32 -10.88
CA ILE A 44 9.33 1.49 -10.80
C ILE A 44 10.75 1.03 -10.45
N PRO A 45 11.80 1.67 -11.02
CA PRO A 45 13.15 1.51 -10.53
C PRO A 45 13.24 1.85 -9.05
N TYR A 46 14.03 1.09 -8.29
CA TYR A 46 14.31 1.40 -6.89
C TYR A 46 15.80 1.37 -6.60
N ARG A 47 16.17 2.05 -5.52
CA ARG A 47 17.46 1.87 -4.88
C ARG A 47 17.34 1.96 -3.36
N SER A 48 18.22 1.25 -2.67
CA SER A 48 18.31 1.23 -1.21
C SER A 48 19.77 1.20 -0.80
N LYS A 49 20.09 1.73 0.38
CA LYS A 49 21.45 1.76 0.94
C LYS A 49 21.45 1.41 2.42
N GLY A 50 22.48 0.69 2.88
CA GLY A 50 22.69 0.40 4.30
C GLY A 50 21.75 -0.69 4.81
N ALA A 51 21.21 -0.54 6.03
CA ALA A 51 20.33 -1.52 6.66
C ALA A 51 19.17 -2.04 5.77
N PRO A 52 18.34 -1.19 5.12
CA PRO A 52 17.29 -1.69 4.24
C PRO A 52 17.82 -2.42 3.00
N ALA A 53 19.03 -2.10 2.53
CA ALA A 53 19.66 -2.80 1.41
C ALA A 53 20.08 -4.22 1.81
N VAL A 54 20.63 -4.39 3.01
CA VAL A 54 20.99 -5.69 3.57
C VAL A 54 19.76 -6.58 3.69
N ILE A 55 18.68 -6.07 4.28
CA ILE A 55 17.42 -6.82 4.44
C ILE A 55 16.87 -7.29 3.08
N ILE A 56 16.81 -6.39 2.09
CA ILE A 56 16.31 -6.74 0.75
C ILE A 56 17.22 -7.80 0.10
N ASN A 57 18.53 -7.65 0.23
CA ASN A 57 19.50 -8.57 -0.37
C ASN A 57 19.42 -9.98 0.26
N GLU A 58 19.24 -10.04 1.59
CA GLU A 58 19.15 -11.30 2.33
C GLU A 58 17.86 -12.06 2.02
N LEU A 59 16.74 -11.35 1.84
CA LEU A 59 15.45 -11.97 1.54
C LEU A 59 15.31 -12.37 0.06
N GLY A 60 15.99 -11.66 -0.84
CA GLY A 60 16.05 -12.00 -2.26
C GLY A 60 14.87 -11.47 -3.08
N GLU A 61 14.83 -11.87 -4.34
CA GLU A 61 13.77 -11.51 -5.29
C GLU A 61 12.42 -12.10 -4.86
N ALA A 62 11.33 -11.51 -5.38
CA ALA A 62 9.95 -11.79 -5.00
C ALA A 62 9.59 -11.48 -3.53
N THR A 63 10.50 -10.85 -2.77
CA THR A 63 10.21 -10.41 -1.40
C THR A 63 9.15 -9.32 -1.39
N LEU A 64 8.10 -9.56 -0.62
CA LEU A 64 7.06 -8.57 -0.34
C LEU A 64 7.37 -7.81 0.95
N GLY A 65 7.10 -6.51 0.96
CA GLY A 65 7.19 -5.71 2.17
C GLY A 65 6.49 -4.37 2.08
N THR A 66 6.55 -3.64 3.17
CA THR A 66 6.23 -2.22 3.22
C THR A 66 7.53 -1.43 3.07
N ALA A 67 7.63 -0.64 2.00
CA ALA A 67 8.75 0.26 1.77
C ALA A 67 8.37 1.68 2.16
N ILE A 68 9.28 2.37 2.87
CA ILE A 68 9.15 3.79 3.21
C ILE A 68 10.31 4.51 2.55
N GLY A 69 10.00 5.52 1.76
CA GLY A 69 10.99 6.15 0.89
C GLY A 69 10.49 7.44 0.26
N PHE A 70 11.14 7.86 -0.80
CA PHE A 70 10.76 9.03 -1.58
C PHE A 70 11.11 8.81 -3.06
N ILE A 71 10.42 9.52 -3.95
CA ILE A 71 10.77 9.52 -5.37
C ILE A 71 11.91 10.49 -5.61
N ASP A 72 12.99 10.00 -6.20
CA ASP A 72 14.07 10.80 -6.77
C ASP A 72 13.92 10.86 -8.29
N LEU A 73 14.16 12.02 -8.88
CA LEU A 73 14.10 12.23 -10.31
C LEU A 73 15.51 12.45 -10.83
N GLN A 74 16.10 11.39 -11.40
CA GLN A 74 17.39 11.50 -12.05
C GLN A 74 17.20 11.94 -13.50
N THR A 75 18.02 12.89 -13.93
CA THR A 75 18.03 13.32 -15.34
C THR A 75 19.14 12.56 -16.05
N ASP A 76 18.76 11.74 -17.03
CA ASP A 76 19.68 11.06 -17.92
C ASP A 76 19.81 11.87 -19.23
N ASP A 77 21.03 12.23 -19.59
CA ASP A 77 21.31 13.00 -20.79
C ASP A 77 21.56 12.03 -21.96
N ARG A 78 20.55 11.88 -22.83
CA ARG A 78 20.63 11.03 -24.03
C ARG A 78 21.24 11.78 -25.22
N GLY A 79 21.84 12.95 -24.99
CA GLY A 79 22.45 13.82 -26.01
C GLY A 79 21.44 14.66 -26.79
N THR A 80 20.41 14.03 -27.37
CA THR A 80 19.36 14.75 -28.14
C THR A 80 18.21 15.24 -27.26
N TYR A 81 17.95 14.56 -26.17
CA TYR A 81 16.96 14.94 -25.16
C TYR A 81 17.41 14.48 -23.78
N LYS A 82 16.75 15.04 -22.77
CA LYS A 82 16.94 14.66 -21.37
C LYS A 82 15.77 13.81 -20.92
N GLU A 83 16.04 12.63 -20.44
CA GLU A 83 15.06 11.71 -19.88
C GLU A 83 15.02 11.89 -18.36
N LYS A 84 13.81 11.92 -17.77
CA LYS A 84 13.65 11.95 -16.31
C LYS A 84 13.27 10.55 -15.84
N ILE A 85 14.17 9.91 -15.12
CA ILE A 85 13.97 8.58 -14.55
C ILE A 85 13.51 8.76 -13.10
N ALA A 86 12.26 8.36 -12.83
CA ALA A 86 11.73 8.32 -11.49
C ALA A 86 12.20 7.03 -10.79
N THR A 87 12.91 7.19 -9.68
CA THR A 87 13.46 6.09 -8.89
C THR A 87 12.95 6.18 -7.46
N PHE A 88 12.39 5.10 -6.94
CA PHE A 88 11.98 5.02 -5.55
C PHE A 88 13.19 4.74 -4.64
N VAL A 89 13.53 5.68 -3.77
CA VAL A 89 14.62 5.54 -2.82
C VAL A 89 14.08 5.00 -1.51
N ILE A 90 14.34 3.71 -1.24
CA ILE A 90 13.91 3.03 -0.02
C ILE A 90 14.83 3.43 1.12
N ARG A 91 14.25 4.00 2.19
CA ARG A 91 14.96 4.32 3.44
C ARG A 91 14.69 3.31 4.55
N GLN A 92 13.53 2.67 4.51
CA GLN A 92 13.15 1.59 5.42
C GLN A 92 12.37 0.53 4.65
N PHE A 93 12.61 -0.72 4.99
CA PHE A 93 11.91 -1.86 4.41
C PHE A 93 11.51 -2.81 5.52
N ALA A 94 10.21 -3.08 5.63
CA ALA A 94 9.65 -4.03 6.58
C ALA A 94 9.08 -5.21 5.79
N PRO A 95 9.73 -6.39 5.81
CA PRO A 95 9.24 -7.54 5.07
C PRO A 95 7.89 -8.02 5.60
N SER A 96 7.07 -8.61 4.73
CA SER A 96 5.79 -9.17 5.09
C SER A 96 5.58 -10.53 4.44
N SER A 97 5.00 -11.45 5.20
CA SER A 97 4.58 -12.78 4.74
C SER A 97 3.16 -12.83 4.15
N ALA A 98 2.40 -11.72 4.20
CA ALA A 98 1.00 -11.70 3.79
C ALA A 98 0.90 -11.59 2.25
N ASN A 99 0.03 -12.37 1.60
CA ASN A 99 -0.16 -12.20 0.15
C ASN A 99 -0.68 -10.78 -0.19
N PRO A 100 -0.21 -10.13 -1.28
CA PRO A 100 -0.67 -8.79 -1.65
C PRO A 100 -2.20 -8.73 -1.81
N SER A 101 -2.79 -9.76 -2.41
CA SER A 101 -4.23 -9.92 -2.64
C SER A 101 -5.07 -9.96 -1.37
N GLU A 102 -4.52 -10.45 -0.25
CA GLU A 102 -5.22 -10.49 1.04
C GLU A 102 -5.34 -9.11 1.68
N ARG A 103 -4.43 -8.17 1.36
CA ARG A 103 -4.50 -6.78 1.85
C ARG A 103 -5.50 -5.93 1.06
N PHE A 104 -5.77 -6.27 -0.20
CA PHE A 104 -6.67 -5.50 -1.06
C PHE A 104 -8.14 -5.89 -0.91
N ASN A 105 -8.43 -7.01 -0.27
CA ASN A 105 -9.76 -7.40 0.11
C ASN A 105 -9.97 -6.95 1.56
N PRO A 106 -10.58 -5.79 1.84
CA PRO A 106 -11.11 -5.57 3.17
C PRO A 106 -12.22 -6.61 3.26
N LYS A 107 -11.95 -7.76 3.89
CA LYS A 107 -13.03 -8.45 4.58
C LYS A 107 -13.64 -7.34 5.41
N VAL A 108 -14.86 -6.93 5.08
CA VAL A 108 -15.67 -6.10 5.94
C VAL A 108 -15.72 -6.91 7.22
N GLN A 109 -14.79 -6.66 8.13
CA GLN A 109 -14.93 -7.08 9.50
C GLN A 109 -16.16 -6.31 9.89
N LYS A 110 -17.32 -7.00 9.93
CA LYS A 110 -18.46 -6.45 10.63
C LYS A 110 -17.89 -5.97 11.96
N PRO A 111 -17.99 -4.68 12.29
CA PRO A 111 -17.52 -4.23 13.59
C PRO A 111 -18.18 -5.15 14.61
N GLU A 112 -17.38 -5.91 15.34
CA GLU A 112 -17.91 -6.77 16.39
C GLU A 112 -18.48 -5.82 17.44
N THR A 113 -19.80 -5.84 17.59
CA THR A 113 -20.46 -5.08 18.66
C THR A 113 -19.93 -5.63 19.98
N PRO A 114 -19.20 -4.83 20.78
CA PRO A 114 -18.75 -5.27 22.10
C PRO A 114 -19.95 -5.73 22.93
N ASP A 115 -19.77 -6.73 23.81
CA ASP A 115 -20.88 -7.28 24.59
C ASP A 115 -21.67 -6.23 25.38
N PHE A 116 -21.00 -5.18 25.86
CA PHE A 116 -21.64 -4.07 26.59
C PHE A 116 -22.50 -3.16 25.69
N ALA A 117 -22.28 -3.17 24.38
CA ALA A 117 -22.96 -2.34 23.40
C ALA A 117 -24.06 -3.11 22.64
N LYS A 118 -24.22 -4.42 22.89
CA LYS A 118 -25.30 -5.22 22.29
C LYS A 118 -26.69 -4.69 22.68
N GLU A 119 -26.84 -4.28 23.93
CA GLU A 119 -28.10 -3.72 24.46
C GLU A 119 -28.45 -2.37 23.84
N LEU A 120 -27.47 -1.60 23.34
CA LEU A 120 -27.69 -0.32 22.66
C LEU A 120 -28.17 -0.49 21.21
N VAL A 121 -27.91 -1.64 20.59
CA VAL A 121 -28.30 -1.95 19.21
C VAL A 121 -29.74 -2.48 19.16
N GLU A 122 -30.19 -3.21 20.18
CA GLU A 122 -31.57 -3.72 20.27
C GLU A 122 -32.61 -2.61 20.51
N VAL A 123 -32.20 -1.46 21.05
CA VAL A 123 -33.12 -0.33 21.32
C VAL A 123 -33.48 0.43 20.04
N ASP A 124 -32.63 0.43 19.00
CA ASP A 124 -32.85 1.22 17.78
C ASP A 124 -33.88 0.59 16.81
N ASP A 125 -34.08 -0.73 16.87
CA ASP A 125 -35.13 -1.41 16.08
C ASP A 125 -36.55 -1.15 16.63
N SER A 126 -36.66 -0.69 17.89
CA SER A 126 -37.96 -0.40 18.52
C SER A 126 -38.52 1.00 18.23
N VAL A 127 -37.73 1.88 17.59
CA VAL A 127 -38.14 3.26 17.27
C VAL A 127 -38.47 3.46 15.79
N ALA A 128 -38.26 2.44 14.95
CA ALA A 128 -38.51 2.51 13.51
C ALA A 128 -39.95 2.14 13.09
N ASP A 129 -40.84 1.79 14.03
CA ASP A 129 -42.18 1.22 13.71
C ASP A 129 -43.37 2.09 14.18
N GLU A 130 -43.18 3.38 14.48
CA GLU A 130 -44.30 4.30 14.80
C GLU A 130 -44.66 5.27 13.65
N ASN A 131 -44.11 5.11 12.44
CA ASN A 131 -44.43 6.01 11.30
C ASN A 131 -44.94 5.29 10.04
N LYS A 132 -45.66 4.18 10.22
CA LYS A 132 -46.48 3.57 9.17
C LYS A 132 -47.81 3.15 9.77
N ASP A 133 -48.76 4.08 9.80
CA ASP A 133 -50.20 3.81 9.67
C ASP A 133 -50.99 5.11 9.97
N GLN A 134 -51.03 6.01 8.99
CA GLN A 134 -52.11 6.98 8.87
C GLN A 134 -52.26 7.41 7.41
N ALA A 135 -52.63 6.44 6.59
CA ALA A 135 -53.26 6.67 5.30
C ALA A 135 -54.50 5.78 5.27
N ASP A 136 -55.66 6.37 5.63
CA ASP A 136 -56.96 6.19 4.96
C ASP A 136 -58.10 6.66 5.88
N GLU A 137 -58.75 7.76 5.49
CA GLU A 137 -60.21 7.89 5.38
C GLU A 137 -60.58 9.35 4.98
N ILE A 138 -60.93 9.55 3.71
CA ILE A 138 -61.68 10.73 3.24
C ILE A 138 -63.02 10.20 2.74
N PRO A 139 -64.17 10.55 3.33
CA PRO A 139 -65.46 10.20 2.76
C PRO A 139 -65.85 11.20 1.66
N PHE A 140 -66.48 10.66 0.62
CA PHE A 140 -67.05 11.34 -0.54
C PHE A 140 -68.09 12.42 -0.21
#